data_AF-A0A6G1RSB2-F1
#
_entry.id   AF-A0A6G1RSB2-F1
#
_cell.length_a   1.000
_cell.length_b   1.000
_cell.length_c   1.000
_cell.angle_alpha   90.00
_cell.angle_beta   90.00
_cell.angle_gamma   90.00
#
_symmetry.space_group_name_H-M   'P 1'
#
loop_
_entity.id
_entity.type
_entity.pdbx_description
1 polymer ?
#
loop_
_entity_poly.entity_id
_entity_poly.type
_entity_poly.pdbx_seq_one_letter_code
_entity_poly.pdbx_strand_id
1 'polypeptide(L)'
;ILTAADYFAVGNRVNCYLTISVYIAGFPEYTQPMIDHLVNMKINHWDSVIRELATKALHNLTPRAPDYMANVVLPRLLPLSVGTDLHTRHGAILACAEITHALCKLAEENNRSVTYYFSEKSLEGLKQIHQELCSRQLYR
;
A
#
# COMPACT_ATOMS: atom_id res chain seq x y z
N ILE A 1 -23.72 -3.71 -1.80
CA ILE A 1 -22.48 -4.47 -2.12
C ILE A 1 -22.68 -5.42 -3.30
N LEU A 2 -23.63 -6.37 -3.24
CA LEU A 2 -23.85 -7.37 -4.31
C LEU A 2 -24.05 -6.79 -5.72
N THR A 3 -24.74 -5.66 -5.87
CA THR A 3 -24.95 -5.00 -7.17
C THR A 3 -23.76 -4.15 -7.63
N ALA A 4 -22.86 -3.76 -6.72
CA ALA A 4 -21.69 -2.93 -7.04
C ALA A 4 -20.44 -3.77 -7.37
N ALA A 5 -20.43 -5.03 -6.92
CA ALA A 5 -19.38 -6.02 -7.18
C ALA A 5 -19.93 -7.19 -8.01
N ASP A 6 -20.65 -6.87 -9.08
CA ASP A 6 -21.11 -7.89 -10.03
C ASP A 6 -19.93 -8.46 -10.85
N TYR A 7 -20.19 -9.55 -11.56
CA TYR A 7 -19.20 -10.29 -12.35
C TYR A 7 -18.46 -9.40 -13.36
N PHE A 8 -19.14 -8.45 -14.01
CA PHE A 8 -18.54 -7.56 -15.01
C PHE A 8 -17.68 -6.50 -14.33
N ALA A 9 -18.16 -5.95 -13.22
CA ALA A 9 -17.47 -4.94 -12.46
C ALA A 9 -16.14 -5.46 -11.91
N VAL A 10 -16.10 -6.70 -11.38
CA VAL A 10 -14.87 -7.33 -10.87
C VAL A 10 -13.96 -7.90 -11.97
N GLY A 11 -14.49 -8.17 -13.16
CA GLY A 11 -13.73 -8.64 -14.32
C GLY A 11 -12.78 -7.58 -14.89
N ASN A 12 -13.13 -6.30 -14.78
CA ASN A 12 -12.22 -5.20 -15.10
C ASN A 12 -11.27 -4.94 -13.92
N ARG A 13 -10.01 -5.38 -14.05
CA ARG A 13 -8.99 -5.26 -12.99
C ARG A 13 -8.80 -3.82 -12.52
N VAL A 14 -8.74 -2.84 -13.43
CA VAL A 14 -8.54 -1.43 -13.05
C VAL A 14 -9.72 -0.94 -12.20
N ASN A 15 -10.94 -1.18 -12.67
CA ASN A 15 -12.15 -0.78 -11.95
C ASN A 15 -12.27 -1.51 -10.59
N CYS A 16 -11.98 -2.81 -10.58
CA CYS A 16 -12.05 -3.65 -9.39
C CYS A 16 -11.12 -3.14 -8.28
N TYR A 17 -9.85 -2.88 -8.61
CA TYR A 17 -8.86 -2.43 -7.63
C TYR A 17 -9.05 -0.96 -7.25
N LEU A 18 -9.28 -0.06 -8.20
CA LEU A 18 -9.22 1.37 -7.91
C LEU A 18 -10.55 1.98 -7.51
N THR A 19 -11.67 1.37 -7.88
CA THR A 19 -13.03 1.89 -7.63
C THR A 19 -13.79 0.98 -6.67
N ILE A 20 -13.98 -0.29 -7.03
CA ILE A 20 -14.85 -1.20 -6.27
C ILE A 20 -14.26 -1.51 -4.90
N SER A 21 -12.95 -1.81 -4.83
CA SER A 21 -12.30 -2.11 -3.55
C SER A 21 -12.43 -0.93 -2.57
N VAL A 22 -12.26 0.31 -3.07
CA VAL A 22 -12.33 1.55 -2.29
C VAL A 22 -13.75 1.86 -1.83
N TYR A 23 -14.74 1.54 -2.67
CA TYR A 23 -16.15 1.62 -2.33
C TYR A 23 -16.52 0.64 -1.22
N ILE A 24 -16.14 -0.64 -1.36
CA ILE A 24 -16.42 -1.69 -0.35
C ILE A 24 -15.70 -1.38 0.96
N ALA A 25 -14.43 -0.99 0.90
CA ALA A 25 -13.67 -0.56 2.08
C ALA A 25 -14.18 0.77 2.68
N GLY A 26 -15.23 1.38 2.13
CA GLY A 26 -15.94 2.46 2.79
C GLY A 26 -16.86 2.01 3.92
N PHE A 27 -17.20 0.72 3.96
CA PHE A 27 -17.89 0.12 5.09
C PHE A 27 -16.83 -0.28 6.15
N PRO A 28 -16.93 0.20 7.40
CA PRO A 28 -15.89 0.02 8.42
C PRO A 28 -15.44 -1.43 8.65
N GLU A 29 -16.36 -2.39 8.52
CA GLU A 29 -16.12 -3.82 8.69
C GLU A 29 -15.21 -4.40 7.60
N TYR A 30 -15.07 -3.70 6.46
CA TYR A 30 -14.29 -4.14 5.30
C TYR A 30 -12.99 -3.35 5.10
N THR A 31 -12.81 -2.20 5.76
CA THR A 31 -11.64 -1.34 5.57
C THR A 31 -10.33 -2.09 5.82
N GLN A 32 -10.12 -2.57 7.05
CA GLN A 32 -8.88 -3.27 7.42
C GLN A 32 -8.73 -4.60 6.68
N PRO A 33 -9.75 -5.48 6.58
CA PRO A 33 -9.63 -6.72 5.81
C PRO A 33 -9.25 -6.50 4.34
N MET A 34 -9.76 -5.43 3.71
CA MET A 34 -9.38 -5.09 2.33
C MET A 34 -7.89 -4.71 2.25
N ILE A 35 -7.43 -3.83 3.15
CA ILE A 35 -6.03 -3.42 3.23
C ILE A 35 -5.12 -4.63 3.45
N ASP A 36 -5.46 -5.49 4.41
CA ASP A 36 -4.68 -6.69 4.70
C ASP A 36 -4.69 -7.69 3.55
N HIS A 37 -5.79 -7.85 2.84
CA HIS A 37 -5.83 -8.70 1.66
C HIS A 37 -4.88 -8.20 0.57
N LEU A 38 -4.88 -6.89 0.28
CA LEU A 38 -3.97 -6.31 -0.69
C LEU A 38 -2.50 -6.53 -0.29
N VAL A 39 -2.16 -6.29 0.97
CA VAL A 39 -0.79 -6.41 1.50
C VAL A 39 -0.32 -7.86 1.58
N ASN A 40 -1.18 -8.80 1.99
CA ASN A 40 -0.76 -10.18 2.22
C ASN A 40 -0.81 -11.02 0.94
N MET A 41 -1.70 -10.68 0.00
CA MET A 41 -2.01 -11.53 -1.15
C MET A 41 -1.71 -10.90 -2.51
N LYS A 42 -1.64 -9.56 -2.62
CA LYS A 42 -1.60 -8.88 -3.94
C LYS A 42 -0.29 -8.16 -4.23
N ILE A 43 0.36 -7.57 -3.23
CA ILE A 43 1.67 -6.93 -3.46
C ILE A 43 2.76 -7.95 -3.81
N ASN A 44 2.61 -9.23 -3.47
CA ASN A 44 3.57 -10.30 -3.80
C ASN A 44 3.15 -11.12 -5.03
N HIS A 45 2.12 -10.68 -5.76
CA HIS A 45 1.63 -11.39 -6.93
C HIS A 45 2.68 -11.43 -8.04
N TRP A 46 2.73 -12.53 -8.82
CA TRP A 46 3.72 -12.73 -9.90
C TRP A 46 3.57 -11.69 -11.03
N ASP A 47 2.34 -11.36 -11.42
CA ASP A 47 2.01 -10.31 -12.40
C ASP A 47 2.26 -8.90 -11.82
N SER A 48 3.15 -8.13 -12.44
CA SER A 48 3.50 -6.77 -12.00
C SER A 48 2.34 -5.79 -12.10
N VAL A 49 1.45 -5.95 -13.08
CA VAL A 49 0.28 -5.08 -13.23
C VAL A 49 -0.65 -5.23 -12.04
N ILE A 50 -0.79 -6.45 -11.51
CA ILE A 50 -1.58 -6.69 -10.29
C ILE A 50 -0.93 -6.01 -9.08
N ARG A 51 0.40 -6.08 -8.96
CA ARG A 51 1.12 -5.39 -7.87
C ARG A 51 0.89 -3.88 -7.95
N GLU A 52 1.06 -3.27 -9.12
CA GLU A 52 0.83 -1.84 -9.33
C GLU A 52 -0.61 -1.40 -9.02
N LEU A 53 -1.60 -2.18 -9.44
CA LEU A 53 -3.00 -1.90 -9.12
C LEU A 53 -3.27 -2.04 -7.62
N ALA A 54 -2.67 -3.02 -6.95
CA ALA A 54 -2.80 -3.21 -5.52
C ALA A 54 -2.21 -2.04 -4.72
N THR A 55 -1.04 -1.52 -5.11
CA THR A 55 -0.40 -0.40 -4.39
C THR A 55 -1.12 0.92 -4.63
N LYS A 56 -1.64 1.15 -5.85
CA LYS A 56 -2.53 2.29 -6.12
C LYS A 56 -3.86 2.19 -5.35
N ALA A 57 -4.40 0.98 -5.18
CA ALA A 57 -5.56 0.78 -4.30
C ALA A 57 -5.20 1.10 -2.83
N LEU A 58 -4.02 0.69 -2.34
CA LEU A 58 -3.54 1.05 -1.00
C LEU A 58 -3.41 2.58 -0.82
N HIS A 59 -2.95 3.31 -1.83
CA HIS A 59 -2.97 4.78 -1.84
C HIS A 59 -4.39 5.30 -1.58
N ASN A 60 -5.37 4.88 -2.39
CA ASN A 60 -6.75 5.34 -2.30
C ASN A 60 -7.43 4.95 -0.97
N LEU A 61 -7.02 3.84 -0.37
CA LEU A 61 -7.53 3.37 0.93
C LEU A 61 -6.89 4.08 2.12
N THR A 62 -5.72 4.68 1.95
CA THR A 62 -4.95 5.29 3.05
C THR A 62 -5.73 6.35 3.83
N PRO A 63 -6.47 7.29 3.19
CA PRO A 63 -7.29 8.26 3.92
C PRO A 63 -8.39 7.65 4.79
N ARG A 64 -8.81 6.39 4.52
CA ARG A 64 -9.85 5.70 5.31
C ARG A 64 -9.31 5.13 6.62
N ALA A 65 -8.01 4.85 6.71
CA ALA A 65 -7.38 4.27 7.89
C ALA A 65 -5.92 4.75 8.03
N PRO A 66 -5.68 6.07 8.15
CA PRO A 66 -4.33 6.62 8.09
C PRO A 66 -3.44 6.12 9.24
N ASP A 67 -3.98 6.02 10.46
CA ASP A 67 -3.23 5.50 11.61
C ASP A 67 -2.88 4.01 11.46
N TYR A 68 -3.77 3.21 10.86
CA TYR A 68 -3.50 1.79 10.59
C TYR A 68 -2.40 1.65 9.52
N MET A 69 -2.49 2.45 8.45
CA MET A 69 -1.48 2.46 7.40
C MET A 69 -0.11 2.86 7.94
N ALA A 70 -0.06 3.92 8.74
CA ALA A 70 1.18 4.48 9.29
C ALA A 70 1.83 3.58 10.35
N ASN A 71 1.03 3.04 11.28
CA ASN A 71 1.55 2.36 12.48
C ASN A 71 1.58 0.84 12.37
N VAL A 72 0.87 0.24 11.43
CA VAL A 72 0.81 -1.23 11.26
C VAL A 72 1.31 -1.65 9.89
N VAL A 73 0.73 -1.12 8.82
CA VAL A 73 1.03 -1.57 7.46
C VAL A 73 2.43 -1.17 7.02
N LEU A 74 2.78 0.11 7.16
CA LEU A 74 4.09 0.61 6.72
C LEU A 74 5.25 -0.09 7.46
N PRO A 75 5.24 -0.25 8.80
CA PRO A 75 6.27 -1.03 9.50
C PRO A 75 6.37 -2.49 9.04
N ARG A 76 5.25 -3.13 8.65
CA ARG A 76 5.24 -4.49 8.08
C ARG A 76 5.86 -4.55 6.69
N LEU A 77 5.69 -3.50 5.87
CA LEU A 77 6.21 -3.45 4.50
C LEU A 77 7.71 -3.15 4.41
N LEU A 78 8.24 -2.35 5.33
CA LEU A 78 9.65 -1.97 5.33
C LEU A 78 10.64 -3.16 5.24
N PRO A 79 10.57 -4.21 6.09
CA PRO A 79 11.48 -5.35 5.95
C PRO A 79 11.26 -6.14 4.65
N LEU A 80 10.04 -6.13 4.10
CA LEU A 80 9.73 -6.80 2.83
C LEU A 80 10.35 -6.07 1.63
N SER A 81 10.45 -4.73 1.71
CA SER A 81 11.05 -3.89 0.66
C SER A 81 12.56 -4.11 0.46
N VAL A 82 13.21 -4.80 1.40
CA VAL A 82 14.62 -5.21 1.34
C VAL A 82 14.79 -6.73 1.41
N GLY A 83 13.70 -7.49 1.22
CA GLY A 83 13.71 -8.95 1.18
C GLY A 83 14.35 -9.50 -0.09
N THR A 84 14.71 -10.78 -0.09
CA THR A 84 15.33 -11.46 -1.25
C THR A 84 14.31 -11.83 -2.34
N ASP A 85 13.06 -12.09 -1.98
CA ASP A 85 11.98 -12.38 -2.93
C ASP A 85 11.67 -11.16 -3.80
N LEU A 86 11.87 -11.28 -5.12
CA LEU A 86 11.75 -10.17 -6.07
C LEU A 86 10.34 -9.59 -6.13
N HIS A 87 9.32 -10.44 -6.18
CA HIS A 87 7.93 -9.99 -6.34
C HIS A 87 7.44 -9.25 -5.10
N THR A 88 7.68 -9.82 -3.93
CA THR A 88 7.37 -9.21 -2.63
C THR A 88 8.15 -7.92 -2.44
N ARG A 89 9.46 -7.92 -2.74
CA ARG A 89 10.31 -6.73 -2.66
C ARG A 89 9.76 -5.59 -3.53
N HIS A 90 9.52 -5.86 -4.81
CA HIS A 90 8.99 -4.88 -5.75
C HIS A 90 7.65 -4.31 -5.28
N GLY A 91 6.70 -5.17 -4.90
CA GLY A 91 5.40 -4.71 -4.42
C GLY A 91 5.47 -3.95 -3.11
N ALA A 92 6.33 -4.36 -2.18
CA ALA A 92 6.53 -3.66 -0.92
C ALA A 92 7.15 -2.27 -1.11
N ILE A 93 8.12 -2.11 -2.01
CA ILE A 93 8.68 -0.80 -2.36
C ILE A 93 7.59 0.13 -2.92
N LEU A 94 6.81 -0.35 -3.88
CA LEU A 94 5.69 0.41 -4.45
C LEU A 94 4.63 0.75 -3.38
N ALA A 95 4.30 -0.19 -2.50
CA ALA A 95 3.33 0.03 -1.43
C ALA A 95 3.83 1.08 -0.43
N CYS A 96 5.09 1.00 -0.02
CA CYS A 96 5.73 2.02 0.82
C CYS A 96 5.65 3.40 0.17
N ALA A 97 5.94 3.51 -1.13
CA ALA A 97 5.87 4.78 -1.85
C ALA A 97 4.44 5.33 -1.92
N GLU A 98 3.47 4.50 -2.31
CA GLU A 98 2.07 4.90 -2.47
C GLU A 98 1.42 5.30 -1.14
N ILE A 99 1.63 4.53 -0.07
CA ILE A 99 1.13 4.85 1.27
C ILE A 99 1.78 6.12 1.80
N THR A 100 3.11 6.25 1.65
CA THR A 100 3.84 7.45 2.11
C THR A 100 3.32 8.69 1.40
N HIS A 101 3.13 8.62 0.08
CA HIS A 101 2.58 9.70 -0.72
C HIS A 101 1.17 10.09 -0.25
N ALA A 102 0.28 9.12 -0.04
CA ALA A 102 -1.08 9.38 0.44
C ALA A 102 -1.10 10.02 1.85
N LEU A 103 -0.25 9.56 2.77
CA LEU A 103 -0.13 10.12 4.12
C LEU A 103 0.42 11.57 4.09
N CYS A 104 1.42 11.85 3.25
CA CYS A 104 1.94 13.21 3.07
C CYS A 104 0.87 14.14 2.52
N LYS A 105 0.15 13.71 1.47
CA LYS A 105 -0.96 14.47 0.88
C LYS A 105 -2.06 14.73 1.91
N LEU A 106 -2.44 13.72 2.69
CA LEU A 106 -3.43 13.86 3.76
C LEU A 106 -2.95 14.82 4.86
N ALA A 107 -1.66 14.80 5.22
CA ALA A 107 -1.11 15.74 6.20
C ALA A 107 -1.20 17.18 5.68
N GLU A 108 -0.82 17.42 4.43
CA GLU A 108 -0.90 18.73 3.76
C GLU A 108 -2.35 19.25 3.70
N GLU A 109 -3.30 18.43 3.24
CA GLU A 109 -4.74 18.78 3.18
C GLU A 109 -5.31 19.15 4.56
N ASN A 110 -4.77 18.57 5.63
CA ASN A 110 -5.19 18.84 7.00
C ASN A 110 -4.32 19.89 7.72
N ASN A 111 -3.42 20.58 7.01
CA ASN A 111 -2.45 21.53 7.57
C ASN A 111 -1.63 20.96 8.75
N ARG A 112 -1.24 19.69 8.65
CA ARG A 112 -0.41 18.98 9.64
C ARG A 112 1.01 18.82 9.12
N SER A 113 1.98 18.76 10.03
CA SER A 113 3.33 18.33 9.69
C SER A 113 3.32 16.89 9.18
N VAL A 114 4.16 16.57 8.20
CA VAL A 114 4.38 15.20 7.71
C VAL A 114 4.75 14.26 8.88
N THR A 115 5.53 14.74 9.84
CA THR A 115 5.92 13.99 11.04
C THR A 115 4.76 13.56 11.94
N TYR A 116 3.54 14.06 11.69
CA TYR A 116 2.34 13.61 12.39
C TYR A 116 2.05 12.12 12.17
N TYR A 117 2.20 11.63 10.93
CA TYR A 117 1.92 10.22 10.61
C TYR A 117 3.17 9.34 10.67
N PHE A 118 4.37 9.90 10.49
CA PHE A 118 5.58 9.08 10.41
C PHE A 118 6.39 9.12 11.69
N SER A 119 6.61 7.94 12.28
CA SER A 119 7.63 7.76 13.30
C SER A 119 9.03 7.95 12.70
N GLU A 120 10.00 8.35 13.53
CA GLU A 120 11.40 8.45 13.14
C GLU A 120 11.93 7.14 12.56
N LYS A 121 11.55 6.00 13.18
CA LYS A 121 11.88 4.66 12.71
C LYS A 121 11.32 4.38 11.31
N SER A 122 10.07 4.77 11.04
CA SER A 122 9.45 4.58 9.72
C SER A 122 10.14 5.43 8.65
N LEU A 123 10.48 6.68 8.97
CA LEU A 123 11.21 7.58 8.06
C LEU A 123 12.61 7.05 7.75
N GLU A 124 13.32 6.58 8.77
CA GLU A 124 14.65 6.01 8.57
C GLU A 124 14.58 4.73 7.74
N GLY A 125 13.62 3.84 8.03
CA GLY A 125 13.38 2.66 7.22
C GLY A 125 13.13 2.98 5.74
N LEU A 126 12.34 4.00 5.44
CA LEU A 126 12.09 4.45 4.06
C LEU A 126 13.37 4.97 3.38
N LYS A 127 14.18 5.77 4.08
CA LYS A 127 15.45 6.30 3.56
C LYS A 127 16.47 5.19 3.28
N GLN A 128 16.47 4.15 4.11
CA GLN A 128 17.45 3.07 4.04
C GLN A 128 17.18 2.04 2.93
N ILE A 129 15.98 2.01 2.34
CA ILE A 129 15.64 1.06 1.26
C ILE A 129 16.70 1.09 0.15
N HIS A 130 17.03 2.26 -0.38
CA HIS A 130 18.01 2.38 -1.47
C HIS A 130 19.40 1.85 -1.08
N GLN A 131 19.86 2.16 0.15
CA GLN A 131 21.18 1.77 0.65
C GLN A 131 21.27 0.26 0.86
N GLU A 132 20.23 -0.36 1.42
CA GLU A 132 20.12 -1.81 1.61
C GLU A 132 20.09 -2.57 0.27
N LEU A 133 19.33 -2.07 -0.72
CA LEU A 133 19.29 -2.69 -2.04
C LEU A 133 20.63 -2.58 -2.78
N CYS A 134 21.32 -1.46 -2.64
CA CYS A 134 22.63 -1.24 -3.25
C CYS A 134 23.69 -2.15 -2.64
N SER A 135 23.81 -2.16 -1.30
CA SER A 135 24.81 -2.95 -0.59
C SER A 135 24.65 -4.46 -0.84
N ARG A 136 23.41 -4.93 -0.97
CA ARG A 136 23.08 -6.35 -1.17
C ARG A 136 22.90 -6.74 -2.64
N GLN A 137 23.11 -5.82 -3.58
CA GLN A 137 22.97 -6.04 -5.03
C GLN A 137 21.57 -6.56 -5.45
N LEU A 138 20.50 -6.02 -4.84
CA LEU A 138 19.11 -6.48 -5.00
C LEU A 138 18.27 -5.67 -6.01
N TYR A 139 18.89 -4.82 -6.83
CA TYR A 139 18.21 -4.09 -7.91
C TYR A 139 17.78 -4.97 -9.10
N ARG A 140 18.26 -6.22 -9.14
CA ARG A 140 17.94 -7.21 -10.16
C ARG A 140 16.76 -8.08 -9.73
#